data_AF-A0A7C1NLJ6-F1
#
_entry.id   AF-A0A7C1NLJ6-F1
#
_cell.length_a   1.000
_cell.length_b   1.000
_cell.length_c   1.000
_cell.angle_alpha   90.00
_cell.angle_beta   90.00
_cell.angle_gamma   90.00
#
_symmetry.space_group_name_H-M   'P 1'
#
loop_
_entity.id
_entity.type
_entity.pdbx_description
1 polymer ?
#
loop_
_entity_poly.entity_id
_entity_poly.type
_entity_poly.pdbx_seq_one_letter_code
_entity_poly.pdbx_strand_id
1 'polypeptide(L)' 'MERQKDHYTKLARSFGYAARSVYKLKQMNERFRLIKAGSRILDLGAFPGSWSS' A
#
# COMPACT_ATOMS: atom_id res chain seq x y z
N MET A 1 -18.63 16.65 3.71
CA MET A 1 -18.61 15.87 2.45
C MET A 1 -18.16 14.46 2.76
N GLU A 2 -19.04 13.48 2.61
CA GLU A 2 -18.68 12.07 2.80
C GLU A 2 -17.80 11.65 1.62
N ARG A 3 -16.50 11.37 1.87
CA ARG A 3 -15.63 10.80 0.85
C ARG A 3 -16.17 9.41 0.53
N GLN A 4 -16.77 9.26 -0.65
CA GLN A 4 -17.21 7.98 -1.17
C GLN A 4 -16.05 6.97 -1.06
N LYS A 5 -16.22 5.91 -0.27
CA LYS A 5 -15.17 4.91 -0.04
C LYS A 5 -14.99 4.13 -1.34
N ASP A 6 -13.93 4.47 -2.07
CA ASP A 6 -13.57 3.76 -3.29
C ASP A 6 -13.30 2.27 -3.04
N HIS A 7 -13.33 1.50 -4.12
CA HIS A 7 -13.12 0.05 -4.13
C HIS A 7 -11.89 -0.37 -3.29
N TYR A 8 -10.76 0.32 -3.45
CA TYR A 8 -9.51 -0.03 -2.75
C TYR A 8 -9.54 0.29 -1.26
N THR A 9 -10.35 1.25 -0.81
CA THR A 9 -10.59 1.50 0.61
C THR A 9 -11.32 0.34 1.25
N LYS A 10 -12.33 -0.23 0.57
CA LYS A 10 -13.06 -1.40 1.06
C LYS A 10 -12.17 -2.65 1.05
N LEU A 11 -11.41 -2.84 -0.03
CA LEU A 11 -10.50 -3.97 -0.19
C LEU A 11 -9.37 -3.94 0.86
N ALA A 12 -8.77 -2.77 1.11
CA ALA A 12 -7.73 -2.64 2.14
C ALA A 12 -8.27 -3.08 3.51
N ARG A 13 -9.47 -2.63 3.86
CA ARG A 13 -10.13 -3.03 5.10
C ARG A 13 -10.45 -4.52 5.16
N SER A 14 -10.90 -5.14 4.07
CA SER A 14 -11.21 -6.58 4.06
C SER A 14 -9.97 -7.46 4.24
N PHE A 15 -8.80 -6.97 3.82
CA PHE A 15 -7.52 -7.65 4.00
C PHE A 15 -6.74 -7.16 5.24
N GLY A 16 -7.30 -6.29 6.07
CA GLY A 16 -6.66 -5.80 7.29
C GLY A 16 -5.51 -4.80 7.06
N TYR A 17 -5.36 -4.26 5.85
CA TYR A 17 -4.36 -3.23 5.56
C TYR A 17 -4.73 -1.88 6.17
N ALA A 18 -3.71 -1.18 6.70
CA ALA A 18 -3.90 0.11 7.36
C ALA A 18 -4.44 1.21 6.42
N ALA A 19 -4.10 1.16 5.12
CA ALA A 19 -4.59 2.10 4.13
C ALA A 19 -4.70 1.49 2.72
N ARG A 20 -5.47 2.16 1.84
CA ARG A 20 -5.57 1.78 0.42
C ARG A 20 -4.28 1.96 -0.38
N SER A 21 -3.25 2.59 0.20
CA SER A 21 -1.98 2.86 -0.48
C SER A 21 -1.20 1.58 -0.77
N VAL A 22 -1.44 0.45 -0.09
CA VAL A 22 -0.82 -0.87 -0.39
C VAL A 22 -0.93 -1.22 -1.86
N TYR A 23 -2.12 -1.02 -2.44
CA TYR A 23 -2.38 -1.37 -3.83
C TYR A 23 -1.56 -0.53 -4.81
N LYS A 24 -1.21 0.72 -4.45
CA LYS A 24 -0.32 1.55 -5.26
C LYS A 24 1.07 0.93 -5.34
N LEU A 25 1.65 0.57 -4.19
CA LEU A 25 2.98 -0.04 -4.14
C LEU A 25 2.97 -1.41 -4.84
N LYS A 26 1.94 -2.23 -4.61
CA LYS A 26 1.76 -3.53 -5.28
C LYS A 26 1.74 -3.39 -6.80
N GLN A 27 0.92 -2.50 -7.34
CA GLN A 27 0.82 -2.25 -8.78
C GLN A 27 2.12 -1.69 -9.37
N MET A 28 2.79 -0.77 -8.66
CA MET A 28 4.10 -0.26 -9.07
C MET A 28 5.15 -1.38 -9.07
N ASN A 29 5.15 -2.25 -8.07
CA ASN A 29 6.10 -3.35 -8.01
C ASN A 29 5.84 -4.40 -9.09
N GLU A 30 4.58 -4.71 -9.39
CA GLU A 30 4.20 -5.61 -10.50
C GLU A 30 4.68 -5.07 -11.85
N ARG A 31 4.53 -3.76 -12.09
CA ARG A 31 4.91 -3.14 -13.36
C ARG A 31 6.40 -2.91 -13.50
N PHE A 32 7.06 -2.42 -12.45
CA PHE A 32 8.44 -1.91 -12.52
C PHE A 32 9.46 -2.77 -11.79
N ARG A 33 9.03 -3.79 -11.03
CA ARG A 33 9.90 -4.69 -10.25
C ARG A 33 10.86 -3.91 -9.32
N LEU A 34 10.30 -2.92 -8.60
CA LEU A 34 11.03 -1.99 -7.74
C LEU A 34 11.70 -2.69 -6.55
N ILE A 35 11.02 -3.65 -5.94
CA ILE A 35 11.45 -4.36 -4.75
C ILE A 35 11.94 -5.74 -5.15
N LYS A 36 13.18 -6.06 -4.79
CA LYS A 36 13.83 -7.34 -5.05
C LYS A 36 14.25 -8.02 -3.76
N ALA A 37 14.41 -9.34 -3.80
CA ALA A 37 14.97 -10.07 -2.67
C ALA A 37 16.36 -9.52 -2.32
N GLY A 38 16.61 -9.30 -1.04
CA GLY A 38 17.86 -8.69 -0.54
C GLY A 38 17.94 -7.17 -0.63
N SER A 39 16.93 -6.48 -1.16
CA SER A 39 16.87 -5.01 -1.12
C SER A 39 16.78 -4.49 0.32
N ARG A 40 17.54 -3.42 0.61
CA ARG A 40 17.35 -2.60 1.82
C ARG A 40 16.41 -1.47 1.47
N ILE A 41 15.26 -1.38 2.15
CA ILE A 41 14.18 -0.45 1.85
C ILE A 41 14.00 0.52 3.01
N LEU A 42 13.78 1.79 2.69
CA LEU A 42 13.44 2.84 3.65
C LEU A 42 12.06 3.41 3.28
N ASP A 43 11.09 3.28 4.19
CA ASP A 43 9.75 3.86 4.06
C ASP A 43 9.67 5.16 4.88
N LEU A 44 9.70 6.30 4.18
CA LEU A 44 9.70 7.63 4.80
C LEU A 44 8.27 8.12 5.00
N GLY A 45 7.95 8.58 6.22
CA GLY A 45 6.61 9.08 6.54
C GLY A 45 5.57 7.96 6.58
N ALA A 46 5.98 6.76 6.98
CA ALA A 46 5.21 5.54 6.83
C ALA A 46 3.83 5.54 7.52
N PHE A 47 3.57 6.39 8.52
CA PHE A 47 2.32 6.37 9.29
C PHE A 47 1.07 6.37 8.40
N PRO A 48 0.13 5.40 8.54
CA PRO A 48 0.01 4.39 9.63
C PRO A 48 0.79 3.08 9.42
N GLY A 49 1.60 2.97 8.38
CA GLY A 49 2.54 1.87 8.14
C GLY A 49 2.22 1.04 6.90
N SER A 50 1.26 1.46 6.08
CA SER A 50 0.58 0.56 5.14
C SER A 50 1.48 -0.12 4.09
N TRP A 51 2.62 0.46 3.73
CA TRP A 51 3.56 -0.16 2.78
C TRP A 51 4.53 -1.15 3.42
N SER A 52 4.70 -1.05 4.74
CA SER A 52 5.64 -1.84 5.53
C SER A 52 4.95 -2.86 6.45
N SER A 53 3.62 -2.77 6.60
CA SER A 53 2.76 -3.61 7.44
C SER A 53 2.28 -4.88 6.75
#